data_AF-A0A553QMH1-F1
#
_entry.id   AF-A0A553QMH1-F1
#
_cell.length_a   1.000
_cell.length_b   1.000
_cell.length_c   1.000
_cell.angle_alpha   90.00
_cell.angle_beta   90.00
_cell.angle_gamma   90.00
#
_symmetry.space_group_name_H-M   'P 1'
#
loop_
_entity.id
_entity.type
_entity.pdbx_description
1 polymer ?
#
loop_
_entity_poly.entity_id
_entity_poly.type
_entity_poly.pdbx_seq_one_letter_code
_entity_poly.pdbx_strand_id
1 'polypeptide(L)'
;MISLCFLLSAQLNSVEAVHRNLYKLILLQAFRFHACVRSLPLGQSVKKSPRIFLEMIWTMSRAISQIVQNVNKAVPGCSADAGPLQSQAVQLYFCLAFETVFRSSRSLYRRLIPALIKRK
;
A
#
# COMPACT_ATOMS: atom_id res chain seq x y z
N MET A 1 -14.61 -10.67 -2.49
CA MET A 1 -13.33 -11.07 -3.11
C MET A 1 -13.33 -10.84 -4.63
N ILE A 2 -14.43 -11.14 -5.33
CA ILE A 2 -14.60 -10.99 -6.79
C ILE A 2 -14.31 -9.56 -7.32
N SER A 3 -14.67 -8.52 -6.56
CA SER A 3 -14.47 -7.11 -6.99
C SER A 3 -13.01 -6.68 -7.10
N LEU A 4 -12.10 -7.21 -6.26
CA LEU A 4 -10.69 -6.77 -6.25
C LEU A 4 -9.91 -7.34 -7.45
N CYS A 5 -10.12 -8.61 -7.75
CA CYS A 5 -9.47 -9.28 -8.88
C CYS A 5 -9.91 -8.66 -10.21
N PHE A 6 -11.19 -8.29 -10.33
CA PHE A 6 -11.70 -7.60 -11.51
C PHE A 6 -10.99 -6.27 -11.75
N LEU A 7 -10.83 -5.43 -10.71
CA LEU A 7 -10.23 -4.09 -10.84
C LEU A 7 -8.72 -4.10 -11.09
N LEU A 8 -8.03 -5.19 -10.72
CA LEU A 8 -6.57 -5.33 -10.77
C LEU A 8 -6.08 -6.22 -11.92
N SER A 9 -6.99 -6.79 -12.71
CA SER A 9 -6.64 -7.66 -13.84
C SER A 9 -6.28 -6.83 -15.07
N ALA A 10 -5.05 -7.00 -15.55
CA ALA A 10 -4.59 -6.44 -16.82
C ALA A 10 -5.19 -7.16 -18.04
N GLN A 11 -5.81 -8.33 -17.86
CA GLN A 11 -6.57 -9.00 -18.91
C GLN A 11 -7.90 -8.31 -19.19
N LEU A 12 -8.52 -7.72 -18.16
CA LEU A 12 -9.86 -7.12 -18.23
C LEU A 12 -9.83 -5.59 -18.32
N ASN A 13 -8.68 -4.98 -18.03
CA ASN A 13 -8.54 -3.52 -17.95
C ASN A 13 -7.24 -3.06 -18.61
N SER A 14 -7.20 -1.80 -19.02
CA SER A 14 -5.96 -1.16 -19.42
C SER A 14 -4.96 -1.12 -18.27
N VAL A 15 -3.66 -1.11 -18.60
CA VAL A 15 -2.58 -0.98 -17.62
C VAL A 15 -2.76 0.29 -16.77
N GLU A 16 -3.16 1.41 -17.37
CA GLU A 16 -3.45 2.65 -16.65
C GLU A 16 -4.56 2.49 -15.62
N ALA A 17 -5.67 1.84 -16.00
CA ALA A 17 -6.80 1.59 -15.11
C ALA A 17 -6.40 0.70 -13.93
N VAL A 18 -5.60 -0.35 -14.15
CA VAL A 18 -5.05 -1.20 -13.09
C VAL A 18 -4.24 -0.38 -12.09
N HIS A 19 -3.31 0.46 -12.56
CA HIS A 19 -2.48 1.29 -11.69
C HIS A 19 -3.31 2.34 -10.92
N ARG A 20 -4.31 2.96 -11.57
CA ARG A 20 -5.23 3.90 -10.92
C ARG A 20 -6.07 3.23 -9.84
N ASN A 21 -6.62 2.04 -10.13
CA ASN A 21 -7.42 1.26 -9.18
C ASN A 21 -6.58 0.80 -7.99
N LEU A 22 -5.36 0.31 -8.27
CA LEU A 22 -4.39 -0.07 -7.25
C LEU A 22 -4.06 1.10 -6.32
N TYR A 23 -3.75 2.27 -6.88
CA TYR A 23 -3.46 3.46 -6.08
C TYR A 23 -4.65 3.89 -5.21
N LYS A 24 -5.88 3.91 -5.75
CA LYS A 24 -7.10 4.23 -4.98
C LYS A 24 -7.33 3.25 -3.83
N LEU A 25 -7.10 1.97 -4.07
CA LEU A 25 -7.23 0.93 -3.06
C LEU A 25 -6.19 1.11 -1.93
N ILE A 26 -4.94 1.38 -2.27
CA ILE A 26 -3.88 1.64 -1.29
C ILE A 26 -4.18 2.93 -0.51
N LEU A 27 -4.67 3.98 -1.18
CA LEU A 27 -5.08 5.23 -0.54
C LEU A 27 -6.23 5.02 0.46
N LEU A 28 -7.21 4.18 0.11
CA LEU A 28 -8.25 3.77 1.04
C LEU A 28 -7.66 3.06 2.28
N GLN A 29 -6.68 2.18 2.10
CA GLN A 29 -6.00 1.53 3.23
C GLN A 29 -5.23 2.54 4.09
N ALA A 30 -4.61 3.55 3.50
CA ALA A 30 -3.95 4.62 4.25
C ALA A 30 -4.94 5.43 5.10
N PHE A 31 -6.13 5.74 4.56
CA PHE A 31 -7.20 6.39 5.34
C PHE A 31 -7.74 5.51 6.46
N ARG A 32 -7.96 4.21 6.21
CA ARG A 32 -8.38 3.25 7.24
C ARG A 32 -7.33 3.13 8.34
N PHE A 33 -6.07 3.04 7.97
CA PHE A 33 -4.95 3.04 8.90
C PHE A 33 -4.95 4.31 9.76
N HIS A 34 -5.15 5.49 9.16
CA HIS A 34 -5.25 6.75 9.90
C HIS A 34 -6.39 6.75 10.91
N ALA A 35 -7.59 6.32 10.50
CA ALA A 35 -8.74 6.19 11.38
C ALA A 35 -8.44 5.24 12.56
N CYS A 36 -7.88 4.06 12.28
CA CYS A 36 -7.51 3.10 13.33
C CYS A 36 -6.48 3.68 14.30
N VAL A 37 -5.46 4.39 13.80
CA VAL A 37 -4.45 5.06 14.63
C VAL A 37 -5.06 6.11 15.55
N ARG A 38 -6.06 6.87 15.07
CA ARG A 38 -6.77 7.86 15.88
C ARG A 38 -7.67 7.24 16.94
N SER A 39 -8.19 6.04 16.68
CA SER A 39 -9.04 5.30 17.61
C SER A 39 -8.26 4.47 18.64
N LEU A 40 -6.92 4.57 18.68
CA LEU A 40 -6.12 3.83 19.65
C LEU A 40 -6.39 4.31 21.08
N PRO A 41 -6.39 3.40 22.07
CA PRO A 41 -6.51 3.76 23.47
C PRO A 41 -5.42 4.73 23.92
N LEU A 42 -5.75 5.57 24.89
CA LEU A 42 -4.78 6.45 25.54
C LEU A 42 -3.56 5.64 26.01
N GLY A 43 -2.38 6.07 25.59
CA GLY A 43 -1.14 5.40 25.92
C GLY A 43 -0.56 4.54 24.79
N GLN A 44 -1.31 4.17 23.76
CA GLN A 44 -0.79 3.60 22.52
C GLN A 44 -0.69 4.70 21.45
N SER A 45 0.45 4.83 20.79
CA SER A 45 0.60 5.81 19.71
C SER A 45 1.74 5.45 18.77
N VAL A 46 1.66 6.01 17.56
CA VAL A 46 2.73 5.96 16.56
C VAL A 46 4.06 6.47 17.12
N LYS A 47 4.01 7.47 18.01
CA LYS A 47 5.23 8.03 18.63
C LYS A 47 5.92 7.01 19.53
N LYS A 48 5.15 6.25 20.31
CA LYS A 48 5.67 5.27 21.28
C LYS A 48 6.23 4.03 20.59
N SER A 49 5.55 3.53 19.56
CA SER A 49 5.91 2.25 18.92
C SER A 49 5.97 2.33 17.39
N PRO A 50 6.77 3.25 16.79
CA PRO A 50 6.74 3.51 15.34
C PRO A 50 7.06 2.28 14.48
N ARG A 51 7.90 1.37 14.98
CA ARG A 51 8.27 0.14 14.26
C ARG A 51 7.07 -0.76 13.99
N ILE A 52 6.15 -0.90 14.95
CA ILE A 52 4.95 -1.74 14.79
C ILE A 52 4.06 -1.20 13.66
N PHE A 53 3.85 0.11 13.64
CA PHE A 53 3.05 0.77 12.61
C PHE A 53 3.70 0.69 11.23
N LEU A 54 5.01 0.84 11.15
CA LEU A 54 5.77 0.68 9.92
C LEU A 54 5.66 -0.76 9.38
N GLU A 55 5.78 -1.75 10.27
CA GLU A 55 5.66 -3.15 9.90
C GLU A 55 4.25 -3.51 9.41
N MET A 56 3.21 -2.91 10.00
CA MET A 56 1.84 -3.03 9.48
C MET A 56 1.73 -2.50 8.04
N ILE A 57 2.34 -1.35 7.75
CA ILE A 57 2.33 -0.77 6.40
C ILE A 57 3.03 -1.70 5.40
N TRP A 58 4.21 -2.19 5.74
CA TRP A 58 4.96 -3.10 4.87
C TRP A 58 4.30 -4.47 4.74
N THR A 59 3.63 -4.96 5.78
CA THR A 59 2.82 -6.18 5.71
C THR A 59 1.67 -6.01 4.73
N MET A 60 0.94 -4.88 4.81
CA MET A 60 -0.11 -4.57 3.82
C MET A 60 0.47 -4.47 2.40
N SER A 61 1.65 -3.86 2.24
CA SER A 61 2.31 -3.78 0.94
C SER A 61 2.65 -5.15 0.37
N ARG A 62 3.22 -6.06 1.17
CA ARG A 62 3.52 -7.44 0.74
C ARG A 62 2.25 -8.19 0.35
N ALA A 63 1.18 -8.08 1.16
CA ALA A 63 -0.09 -8.73 0.86
C ALA A 63 -0.69 -8.24 -0.47
N ILE A 64 -0.68 -6.93 -0.72
CA ILE A 64 -1.19 -6.37 -1.99
C ILE A 64 -0.31 -6.77 -3.17
N SER A 65 1.02 -6.78 -3.03
CA SER A 65 1.91 -7.27 -4.08
C SER A 65 1.60 -8.71 -4.46
N GLN A 66 1.39 -9.59 -3.48
CA GLN A 66 1.00 -10.99 -3.72
C GLN A 66 -0.35 -11.09 -4.44
N ILE A 67 -1.34 -10.28 -4.06
CA ILE A 67 -2.63 -10.25 -4.74
C ILE A 67 -2.47 -9.82 -6.20
N VAL A 68 -1.74 -8.74 -6.47
CA VAL A 68 -1.50 -8.24 -7.83
C VAL A 68 -0.79 -9.29 -8.69
N GLN A 69 0.22 -9.95 -8.13
CA GLN A 69 0.93 -11.04 -8.80
C GLN A 69 0.01 -12.22 -9.11
N ASN A 70 -0.78 -12.66 -8.13
CA ASN A 70 -1.70 -13.79 -8.31
C ASN A 70 -2.78 -13.50 -9.36
N VAL A 71 -3.34 -12.28 -9.35
CA VAL A 71 -4.36 -11.85 -10.32
C VAL A 71 -3.79 -11.81 -11.74
N ASN A 72 -2.52 -11.43 -11.91
CA ASN A 72 -1.91 -11.26 -13.23
C ASN A 72 -1.00 -12.42 -13.66
N LYS A 73 -0.91 -13.49 -12.85
CA LYS A 73 -0.04 -14.65 -13.12
C LYS A 73 -0.34 -15.36 -14.44
N ALA A 74 -1.60 -15.34 -14.87
CA ALA A 74 -2.08 -16.01 -16.08
C ALA A 74 -2.13 -15.09 -17.32
N VAL A 75 -1.73 -13.81 -17.20
CA VAL A 75 -1.79 -12.86 -18.31
C VAL A 75 -0.60 -13.09 -19.26
N PRO A 76 -0.81 -13.50 -20.52
CA PRO A 76 0.27 -13.72 -21.48
C PRO A 76 1.05 -12.41 -21.72
N GLY A 77 2.38 -12.46 -21.63
CA GLY A 77 3.26 -11.29 -21.84
C GLY A 77 3.70 -10.57 -20.55
N CYS A 78 3.12 -10.90 -19.38
CA CYS A 78 3.77 -10.59 -18.10
C CYS A 78 4.82 -11.67 -17.82
N SER A 79 6.09 -11.39 -18.10
CA SER A 79 7.18 -12.31 -17.75
C SER A 79 7.23 -12.53 -16.24
N ALA A 80 7.68 -13.71 -15.80
CA ALA A 80 7.93 -13.99 -14.38
C ALA A 80 8.92 -12.98 -13.75
N ASP A 81 9.80 -12.41 -14.58
CA ASP A 81 10.76 -11.36 -14.20
C ASP A 81 10.11 -10.00 -13.86
N ALA A 82 8.84 -9.79 -14.20
CA ALA A 82 8.09 -8.60 -13.79
C ALA A 82 7.67 -8.64 -12.30
N GLY A 83 7.75 -9.79 -11.62
CA GLY A 83 7.32 -9.95 -10.22
C GLY A 83 8.02 -9.00 -9.23
N PRO A 84 9.36 -8.90 -9.26
CA PRO A 84 10.12 -7.93 -8.45
C PRO A 84 9.78 -6.47 -8.81
N LEU A 85 9.63 -6.17 -10.10
CA LEU A 85 9.32 -4.82 -10.59
C LEU A 85 7.92 -4.37 -10.13
N GLN A 86 6.93 -5.26 -10.21
CA GLN A 86 5.57 -5.02 -9.70
C GLN A 86 5.56 -4.82 -8.18
N SER A 87 6.35 -5.58 -7.44
CA SER A 87 6.46 -5.41 -5.98
C SER A 87 7.03 -4.04 -5.61
N GLN A 88 8.04 -3.56 -6.35
CA GLN A 88 8.61 -2.23 -6.15
C GLN A 88 7.63 -1.11 -6.51
N ALA A 89 6.83 -1.29 -7.58
CA ALA A 89 5.77 -0.36 -7.95
C ALA A 89 4.69 -0.26 -6.86
N VAL A 90 4.24 -1.40 -6.32
CA VAL A 90 3.29 -1.44 -5.20
C VAL A 90 3.87 -0.73 -3.98
N GLN A 91 5.12 -1.00 -3.61
CA GLN A 91 5.80 -0.31 -2.50
C GLN A 91 5.85 1.22 -2.71
N LEU A 92 6.14 1.68 -3.93
CA LEU A 92 6.11 3.10 -4.26
C LEU A 92 4.70 3.69 -4.08
N TYR A 93 3.65 3.01 -4.54
CA TYR A 93 2.28 3.47 -4.31
C TYR A 93 1.91 3.53 -2.84
N PHE A 94 2.37 2.57 -2.03
CA PHE A 94 2.24 2.64 -0.58
C PHE A 94 2.91 3.89 -0.01
N CYS A 95 4.15 4.19 -0.42
CA CYS A 95 4.85 5.39 0.02
C CYS A 95 4.05 6.66 -0.32
N LEU A 96 3.61 6.80 -1.57
CA LEU A 96 2.87 7.97 -2.06
C LEU A 96 1.51 8.14 -1.38
N ALA A 97 0.74 7.06 -1.23
CA ALA A 97 -0.57 7.09 -0.60
C ALA A 97 -0.48 7.42 0.90
N PHE A 98 0.43 6.75 1.63
CA PHE A 98 0.61 7.01 3.05
C PHE A 98 1.19 8.40 3.31
N GLU A 99 2.13 8.87 2.48
CA GLU A 99 2.61 10.25 2.59
C GLU A 99 1.46 11.25 2.39
N THR A 100 0.59 11.02 1.41
CA THR A 100 -0.57 11.87 1.13
C THR A 100 -1.47 12.00 2.36
N VAL A 101 -1.79 10.88 3.03
CA VAL A 101 -2.61 10.89 4.25
C VAL A 101 -1.85 11.48 5.44
N PHE A 102 -0.57 11.18 5.59
CA PHE A 102 0.25 11.64 6.71
C PHE A 102 0.52 13.14 6.68
N ARG A 103 0.53 13.77 5.50
CA ARG A 103 0.68 15.23 5.36
C ARG A 103 -0.42 16.00 6.10
N SER A 104 -1.64 15.48 6.18
CA SER A 104 -2.75 16.09 6.92
C SER A 104 -2.62 15.94 8.45
N SER A 105 -1.69 15.12 8.94
CA SER A 105 -1.47 14.85 10.37
C SER A 105 0.02 14.66 10.70
N ARG A 106 0.87 15.56 10.18
CA ARG A 106 2.35 15.41 10.25
C ARG A 106 2.88 15.20 11.66
N SER A 107 2.31 15.85 12.66
CA SER A 107 2.77 15.75 14.06
C SER A 107 2.61 14.34 14.64
N LEU A 108 1.61 13.60 14.16
CA LEU A 108 1.33 12.22 14.56
C LEU A 108 2.31 11.25 13.90
N TYR A 109 2.59 11.46 12.61
CA TYR A 109 3.37 10.54 11.78
C TYR A 109 4.84 10.93 11.56
N ARG A 110 5.33 11.96 12.25
CA ARG A 110 6.71 12.47 12.10
C ARG A 110 7.79 11.39 12.17
N ARG A 111 7.60 10.33 12.97
CA ARG A 111 8.54 9.19 13.10
C ARG A 111 8.44 8.16 11.98
N LEU A 112 7.36 8.13 11.20
CA LEU A 112 7.15 7.18 10.09
C LEU A 112 7.54 7.75 8.73
N ILE A 113 7.31 9.06 8.51
CA ILE A 113 7.54 9.70 7.21
C ILE A 113 8.98 9.45 6.68
N PRO A 114 10.06 9.62 7.47
CA PRO A 114 11.41 9.40 6.97
C PRO A 114 11.68 7.93 6.60
N ALA A 115 11.09 6.98 7.33
CA ALA A 115 11.26 5.55 7.09
C ALA A 115 10.54 5.11 5.80
N LEU A 116 9.31 5.61 5.58
CA LEU A 116 8.55 5.37 4.35
C LEU A 116 9.27 5.93 3.12
N ILE A 117 9.77 7.17 3.18
CA ILE A 117 10.51 7.79 2.05
C ILE A 117 11.76 6.98 1.72
N LYS A 118 12.48 6.50 2.74
CA LYS A 118 13.69 5.70 2.56
C LYS A 118 13.42 4.24 2.16
N ARG A 119 12.15 3.79 2.20
CA ARG A 119 11.73 2.39 2.03
C ARG A 119 12.51 1.45 2.95
N LYS A 120 12.70 1.86 4.21
CA LYS A 120 13.42 1.13 5.26
C LYS A 120 12.51 0.82 6.43
#